data_AF-A0A9R1C9Q8-F1
#
_entry.id   AF-A0A9R1C9Q8-F1
#
_cell.length_a   1.000
_cell.length_b   1.000
_cell.length_c   1.000
_cell.angle_alpha   90.00
_cell.angle_beta   90.00
_cell.angle_gamma   90.00
#
_symmetry.space_group_name_H-M   'P 1'
#
loop_
_entity.id
_entity.type
_entity.pdbx_description
1 polymer ?
#
loop_
_entity_poly.entity_id
_entity_poly.type
_entity_poly.pdbx_seq_one_letter_code
_entity_poly.pdbx_strand_id
1 'polypeptide(L)'
;MSLPVNIDEYSRLVVLDDNELQAQNVAVSVRERLQRLRGIYAYWLQFPSKFDKEIVDYDMKKFKVGRAQAYDDLHLTQILMGNLQQASKEFMRWKINRDLEEDLRLARQRGDLRAAASIEKNRIMNNRTDKDDEPELEFDKIVPQQFEMTDDPTVIGIQKVPGLRDRIRKLEKKYGDTKIEDADYEEIKEEHDGNGTGS
;
A
#
# COMPACT_ATOMS: atom_id res chain seq x y z
N MET A 1 12.42 23.32 9.05
CA MET A 1 12.05 21.95 8.65
C MET A 1 12.98 21.52 7.54
N SER A 2 13.62 20.34 7.67
CA SER A 2 14.40 19.74 6.59
C SER A 2 13.48 19.50 5.39
N LEU A 3 13.96 19.79 4.17
CA LEU A 3 13.24 19.46 2.94
C LEU A 3 12.88 17.96 2.94
N PRO A 4 11.72 17.56 2.38
CA PRO A 4 11.36 16.16 2.26
C PRO A 4 12.44 15.42 1.47
N VAL A 5 12.93 14.32 2.03
CA VAL A 5 13.98 13.50 1.41
C VAL A 5 13.39 12.78 0.20
N ASN A 6 13.99 12.96 -0.97
CA ASN A 6 13.64 12.20 -2.16
C ASN A 6 14.23 10.79 -2.05
N ILE A 7 13.38 9.81 -1.70
CA ILE A 7 13.79 8.42 -1.47
C ILE A 7 14.37 7.80 -2.75
N ASP A 8 13.79 8.10 -3.92
CA ASP A 8 14.23 7.53 -5.20
C ASP A 8 15.64 7.99 -5.57
N GLU A 9 15.95 9.25 -5.27
CA GLU A 9 17.29 9.81 -5.47
C GLU A 9 18.30 9.13 -4.53
N TYR A 10 17.97 9.03 -3.24
CA TYR A 10 18.84 8.38 -2.26
C TYR A 10 19.09 6.90 -2.57
N SER A 11 18.08 6.19 -3.10
CA SER A 11 18.21 4.81 -3.54
C SER A 11 19.24 4.63 -4.66
N ARG A 12 19.28 5.56 -5.62
CA ARG A 12 20.29 5.52 -6.69
C ARG A 12 21.68 5.92 -6.21
N LEU A 13 21.77 6.87 -5.28
CA LEU A 13 23.06 7.39 -4.83
C LEU A 13 23.72 6.49 -3.78
N VAL A 14 22.95 5.75 -2.96
CA VAL A 14 23.50 4.95 -1.86
C VAL A 14 24.43 3.83 -2.33
N VAL A 15 24.29 3.37 -3.57
CA VAL A 15 25.13 2.32 -4.17
C VAL A 15 26.43 2.82 -4.80
N LEU A 16 26.56 4.13 -5.04
CA LEU A 16 27.69 4.71 -5.77
C LEU A 16 28.90 4.96 -4.87
N ASP A 17 30.11 4.82 -5.40
CA ASP A 17 31.31 5.13 -4.63
C ASP A 17 31.51 6.66 -4.46
N ASP A 18 32.31 7.06 -3.47
CA ASP A 18 32.54 8.48 -3.15
C ASP A 18 33.10 9.27 -4.34
N ASN A 19 33.87 8.63 -5.22
CA ASN A 19 34.40 9.22 -6.46
C ASN A 19 33.29 9.45 -7.50
N GLU A 20 32.35 8.52 -7.63
CA GLU A 20 31.22 8.63 -8.56
C GLU A 20 30.23 9.71 -8.09
N LEU A 21 30.00 9.80 -6.78
CA LEU A 21 29.20 10.86 -6.17
C LEU A 21 29.81 12.25 -6.40
N GLN A 22 31.14 12.36 -6.38
CA GLN A 22 31.84 13.61 -6.72
C GLN A 22 31.70 13.95 -8.21
N ALA A 23 31.82 12.97 -9.10
CA ALA A 23 31.66 13.17 -10.55
C ALA A 23 30.25 13.65 -10.91
N GLN A 24 29.23 13.20 -10.18
CA GLN A 24 27.84 13.64 -10.34
C GLN A 24 27.53 14.99 -9.66
N ASN A 25 28.54 15.66 -9.08
CA ASN A 25 28.39 16.92 -8.34
C ASN A 25 27.36 16.85 -7.21
N VAL A 26 27.26 15.69 -6.53
CA VAL A 26 26.36 15.53 -5.39
C VAL A 26 26.82 16.43 -4.23
N ALA A 27 25.87 17.15 -3.65
CA ALA A 27 26.12 18.06 -2.54
C ALA A 27 26.83 17.37 -1.37
N VAL A 28 27.78 18.07 -0.74
CA VAL A 28 28.60 17.54 0.37
C VAL A 28 27.74 16.98 1.50
N SER A 29 26.69 17.71 1.88
CA SER A 29 25.76 17.31 2.95
C SER A 29 25.03 16.00 2.65
N VAL A 30 24.69 15.76 1.38
CA VAL A 30 24.04 14.52 0.93
C VAL A 30 25.06 13.37 0.97
N ARG A 31 26.29 13.61 0.52
CA ARG A 31 27.38 12.61 0.59
C ARG A 31 27.67 12.19 2.03
N GLU A 32 27.78 13.14 2.95
CA GLU A 32 27.96 12.85 4.38
C GLU A 32 26.78 12.04 4.94
N ARG A 33 25.55 12.36 4.56
CA ARG A 33 24.37 11.59 4.97
C ARG A 33 24.40 10.17 4.40
N LEU A 34 24.75 9.98 3.14
CA LEU A 34 24.88 8.66 2.52
C LEU A 34 25.94 7.79 3.22
N GLN A 35 27.08 8.37 3.59
CA GLN A 35 28.11 7.67 4.37
C GLN A 35 27.57 7.21 5.74
N ARG A 36 26.75 8.01 6.41
CA ARG A 36 26.08 7.60 7.65
C ARG A 36 25.12 6.44 7.43
N LEU A 37 24.24 6.55 6.44
CA LEU A 37 23.27 5.48 6.10
C LEU A 37 23.99 4.16 5.82
N ARG A 38 25.09 4.19 5.04
CA ARG A 38 25.95 3.01 4.80
C ARG A 38 26.56 2.47 6.08
N GLY A 39 27.03 3.35 6.96
CA GLY A 39 27.63 2.97 8.25
C GLY A 39 26.64 2.39 9.26
N ILE A 40 25.39 2.88 9.26
CA ILE A 40 24.28 2.32 10.03
C ILE A 40 23.95 0.93 9.49
N TYR A 41 23.81 0.80 8.17
CA TYR A 41 23.53 -0.47 7.51
C TYR A 41 24.60 -1.52 7.80
N ALA A 42 25.89 -1.18 7.62
CA ALA A 42 26.99 -2.09 7.90
C ALA A 42 27.03 -2.55 9.37
N TYR A 43 26.75 -1.64 10.31
CA TYR A 43 26.69 -1.96 11.73
C TYR A 43 25.51 -2.88 12.06
N TRP A 44 24.36 -2.62 11.45
CA TRP A 44 23.18 -3.48 11.63
C TRP A 44 23.39 -4.87 11.03
N LEU A 45 24.06 -4.97 9.88
CA LEU A 45 24.43 -6.26 9.28
C LEU A 45 25.42 -7.04 10.16
N GLN A 46 26.37 -6.34 10.80
CA GLN A 46 27.34 -6.94 11.70
C GLN A 46 26.72 -7.37 13.04
N PHE A 47 25.74 -6.60 13.53
CA PHE A 47 25.05 -6.88 14.79
C PHE A 47 23.52 -6.91 14.60
N PRO A 48 22.98 -7.96 13.95
CA PRO A 48 21.55 -8.10 13.70
C PRO A 48 20.67 -8.01 14.94
N SER A 49 21.20 -8.43 16.11
CA SER A 49 20.49 -8.47 17.38
C SER A 49 20.24 -7.08 18.00
N LYS A 50 20.93 -6.03 17.55
CA LYS A 50 20.79 -4.68 18.13
C LYS A 50 19.40 -4.09 17.92
N PHE A 51 18.88 -3.41 18.94
CA PHE A 51 17.60 -2.71 18.85
C PHE A 51 17.76 -1.34 18.19
N ASP A 52 16.68 -0.80 17.63
CA ASP A 52 16.63 0.53 17.02
C ASP A 52 17.26 1.61 17.92
N LYS A 53 17.01 1.55 19.23
CA LYS A 53 17.62 2.45 20.21
C LYS A 53 19.14 2.35 20.24
N GLU A 54 19.69 1.14 20.20
CA GLU A 54 21.14 0.92 20.20
C GLU A 54 21.78 1.35 18.87
N ILE A 55 21.06 1.19 17.76
CA ILE A 55 21.50 1.65 16.43
C ILE A 55 21.51 3.18 16.37
N VAL A 56 20.47 3.83 16.91
CA VAL A 56 20.41 5.29 17.06
C VAL A 56 21.52 5.79 17.98
N ASP A 57 21.74 5.14 19.12
CA ASP A 57 22.83 5.50 20.04
C ASP A 57 24.21 5.35 19.37
N TYR A 58 24.38 4.34 18.52
CA TYR A 58 25.59 4.16 17.71
C TYR A 58 25.76 5.28 16.69
N ASP A 59 24.71 5.65 15.95
CA ASP A 59 24.75 6.71 14.95
C ASP A 59 25.11 8.07 15.60
N MET A 60 24.45 8.39 16.72
CA MET A 60 24.75 9.57 17.52
C MET A 60 26.20 9.61 18.01
N LYS A 61 26.75 8.48 18.48
CA LYS A 61 28.14 8.42 18.99
C LYS A 61 29.18 8.45 17.87
N LYS A 62 28.96 7.71 16.78
CA LYS A 62 29.92 7.56 15.69
C LYS A 62 29.95 8.78 14.79
N PHE A 63 28.78 9.30 14.42
CA PHE A 63 28.65 10.38 13.44
C PHE A 63 28.29 11.73 14.07
N LYS A 64 28.16 11.80 15.41
CA LYS A 64 27.92 13.04 16.18
C LYS A 64 26.68 13.82 15.72
N VAL A 65 25.66 13.09 15.27
CA VAL A 65 24.38 13.67 14.85
C VAL A 65 23.43 13.84 16.03
N GLY A 66 22.51 14.79 15.91
CA GLY A 66 21.44 14.98 16.89
C GLY A 66 20.46 13.80 16.89
N ARG A 67 19.80 13.55 18.03
CA ARG A 67 18.86 12.43 18.20
C ARG A 67 17.77 12.37 17.13
N ALA A 68 17.17 13.52 16.79
CA ALA A 68 16.12 13.58 15.75
C ALA A 68 16.65 13.11 14.39
N GLN A 69 17.85 13.56 14.01
CA GLN A 69 18.50 13.16 12.76
C GLN A 69 18.82 11.67 12.74
N ALA A 70 19.25 11.09 13.87
CA ALA A 70 19.60 9.68 13.95
C ALA A 70 18.40 8.75 13.77
N TYR A 71 17.23 9.12 14.31
CA TYR A 71 15.98 8.39 14.02
C TYR A 71 15.58 8.51 12.56
N ASP A 72 15.73 9.70 11.98
CA ASP A 72 15.47 9.95 10.57
C ASP A 72 16.39 9.11 9.66
N ASP A 73 17.68 9.03 9.99
CA ASP A 73 18.68 8.27 9.25
C ASP A 73 18.45 6.76 9.40
N LEU A 74 18.06 6.27 10.59
CA LEU A 74 17.63 4.89 10.79
C LEU A 74 16.40 4.56 9.94
N HIS A 75 15.37 5.42 9.96
CA HIS A 75 14.15 5.21 9.20
C HIS A 75 14.40 5.20 7.69
N LEU A 76 15.22 6.14 7.21
CA LEU A 76 15.62 6.19 5.80
C LEU A 76 16.41 4.94 5.41
N THR A 77 17.31 4.45 6.27
CA THR A 77 18.01 3.19 6.04
C THR A 77 17.03 2.01 5.93
N GLN A 78 16.01 1.95 6.79
CA GLN A 78 14.96 0.92 6.72
C GLN A 78 14.15 0.98 5.42
N ILE A 79 13.82 2.18 4.94
CA ILE A 79 13.10 2.37 3.67
C ILE A 79 13.96 1.98 2.47
N LEU A 80 15.23 2.38 2.45
CA LEU A 80 16.16 2.05 1.37
C LEU A 80 16.41 0.53 1.28
N MET A 81 16.29 -0.18 2.40
CA MET A 81 16.26 -1.63 2.44
C MET A 81 14.93 -2.25 1.98
N GLY A 82 13.95 -1.47 1.55
CA GLY A 82 12.52 -1.83 1.35
C GLY A 82 12.20 -3.05 0.49
N ASN A 83 13.17 -3.69 -0.17
CA ASN A 83 13.01 -5.03 -0.75
C ASN A 83 13.13 -6.17 0.29
N LEU A 84 13.43 -5.82 1.54
CA LEU A 84 13.57 -6.76 2.65
C LEU A 84 12.31 -6.84 3.51
N GLN A 85 11.19 -6.14 3.30
CA GLN A 85 10.09 -6.14 4.29
C GLN A 85 9.48 -7.54 4.59
N GLN A 86 9.35 -8.42 3.58
CA GLN A 86 8.97 -9.83 3.83
C GLN A 86 10.13 -10.60 4.46
N ALA A 87 11.34 -10.43 3.94
CA ALA A 87 12.56 -10.97 4.54
C ALA A 87 12.86 -10.36 5.93
N SER A 88 12.21 -9.26 6.32
CA SER A 88 12.35 -8.50 7.56
C SER A 88 11.39 -9.08 8.59
N LYS A 89 10.17 -9.48 8.20
CA LYS A 89 9.32 -10.29 9.09
C LYS A 89 9.98 -11.63 9.39
N GLU A 90 10.51 -12.32 8.37
CA GLU A 90 11.24 -13.57 8.57
C GLU A 90 12.54 -13.38 9.35
N PHE A 91 13.29 -12.31 9.07
CA PHE A 91 14.49 -11.94 9.81
C PHE A 91 14.19 -11.55 11.26
N MET A 92 13.13 -10.80 11.51
CA MET A 92 12.67 -10.46 12.86
C MET A 92 12.17 -11.71 13.58
N ARG A 93 11.47 -12.62 12.90
CA ARG A 93 11.08 -13.92 13.45
C ARG A 93 12.31 -14.73 13.84
N TRP A 94 13.31 -14.82 12.95
CA TRP A 94 14.60 -15.46 13.22
C TRP A 94 15.33 -14.82 14.41
N LYS A 95 15.41 -13.50 14.45
CA LYS A 95 16.04 -12.73 15.53
C LYS A 95 15.36 -12.97 16.88
N ILE A 96 14.04 -12.85 16.92
CA ILE A 96 13.25 -13.12 18.14
C ILE A 96 13.44 -14.57 18.58
N ASN A 97 13.44 -15.53 17.65
CA ASN A 97 13.70 -16.94 17.98
C ASN A 97 15.09 -17.13 18.58
N ARG A 98 16.11 -16.43 18.06
CA ARG A 98 17.48 -16.48 18.57
C ARG A 98 17.59 -15.91 19.99
N ASP A 99 16.95 -14.78 20.25
CA ASP A 99 16.93 -14.16 21.58
C ASP A 99 16.18 -15.05 22.59
N LEU A 100 15.02 -15.60 22.20
CA LEU A 100 14.26 -16.54 23.03
C LEU A 100 15.05 -17.82 23.33
N GLU A 101 15.89 -18.30 22.40
CA GLU A 101 16.79 -19.44 22.65
C GLU A 101 17.85 -19.13 23.71
N GLU A 102 18.43 -17.92 23.69
CA GLU A 102 19.40 -17.49 24.70
C GLU A 102 18.74 -17.33 26.07
N ASP A 103 17.57 -16.68 26.12
CA ASP A 103 16.79 -16.51 27.35
C ASP A 103 16.33 -17.86 27.92
N LEU A 104 15.90 -18.79 27.07
CA LEU A 104 15.54 -20.14 27.49
C LEU A 104 16.74 -20.88 28.11
N ARG A 105 17.93 -20.73 27.50
CA ARG A 105 19.17 -21.29 28.05
C ARG A 105 19.46 -20.73 29.45
N LEU A 106 19.35 -19.41 29.62
CA LEU A 106 19.57 -18.75 30.91
C LEU A 106 18.51 -19.15 31.96
N ALA A 107 17.24 -19.23 31.58
CA ALA A 107 16.15 -19.66 32.45
C ALA A 107 16.35 -21.11 32.93
N ARG A 108 16.74 -22.01 32.03
CA ARG A 108 17.06 -23.42 32.37
C ARG A 108 18.28 -23.53 33.27
N GLN A 109 19.33 -22.73 33.05
CA GLN A 109 20.50 -22.68 33.93
C GLN A 109 20.15 -22.21 35.35
N ARG A 110 19.20 -21.28 35.49
CA ARG A 110 18.72 -20.78 36.79
C ARG A 110 17.67 -21.68 37.44
N GLY A 111 17.20 -22.72 36.76
CA GLY A 111 16.13 -23.61 37.25
C GLY A 111 14.73 -22.98 37.25
N ASP A 112 14.54 -21.84 36.59
CA ASP A 112 13.23 -21.18 36.51
C ASP A 112 12.40 -21.78 35.37
N LEU A 113 11.68 -22.86 35.69
CA LEU A 113 10.82 -23.57 34.74
C LEU A 113 9.57 -22.74 34.35
N ARG A 114 9.16 -21.77 35.18
CA ARG A 114 8.01 -20.92 34.87
C ARG A 114 8.36 -19.89 33.80
N ALA A 115 9.54 -19.29 33.90
CA ALA A 115 10.08 -18.43 32.85
C ALA A 115 10.30 -19.21 31.55
N ALA A 116 10.85 -20.43 31.62
CA ALA A 116 11.05 -21.29 30.46
C ALA A 116 9.74 -21.58 29.69
N ALA A 117 8.68 -21.96 30.41
CA ALA A 117 7.37 -22.22 29.80
C ALA A 117 6.76 -20.96 29.14
N SER A 118 6.97 -19.78 29.73
CA SER A 118 6.53 -18.50 29.17
C SER A 118 7.28 -18.16 27.87
N ILE A 119 8.60 -18.38 27.84
CA ILE A 119 9.46 -18.17 26.66
C ILE A 119 9.05 -19.12 25.52
N GLU A 120 8.81 -20.39 25.83
CA GLU A 120 8.36 -21.40 24.85
C GLU A 120 6.98 -21.05 24.27
N LYS A 121 6.05 -20.56 25.09
CA LYS A 121 4.75 -20.05 24.62
C LYS A 121 4.91 -18.88 23.64
N ASN A 122 5.78 -17.92 23.95
CA ASN A 122 6.05 -16.78 23.07
C ASN A 122 6.71 -17.22 21.75
N ARG A 123 7.57 -18.24 21.78
CA ARG A 123 8.18 -18.82 20.58
C ARG A 123 7.15 -19.44 19.65
N ILE A 124 6.15 -20.14 20.19
CA ILE A 124 5.05 -20.71 19.40
C ILE A 124 4.26 -19.60 18.71
N MET A 125 3.87 -18.55 19.45
CA MET A 125 3.11 -17.42 18.91
C MET A 125 3.86 -16.66 17.80
N ASN A 126 5.17 -16.47 17.97
CA ASN A 126 6.01 -15.78 16.98
C ASN A 126 6.12 -16.56 15.65
N ASN A 127 6.14 -17.89 15.72
CA ASN A 127 6.23 -18.76 14.54
C ASN A 127 4.85 -19.17 13.97
N ARG A 128 3.74 -18.73 14.60
CA ARG A 128 2.36 -19.12 14.26
C ARG A 128 2.18 -20.64 14.15
N THR A 129 2.99 -21.44 14.86
CA THR A 129 2.92 -22.92 14.81
C THR A 129 1.61 -23.45 15.41
N ASP A 130 0.85 -22.61 16.09
CA ASP A 130 -0.48 -22.86 16.61
C ASP A 130 -1.62 -22.64 15.59
N LYS A 131 -1.33 -22.05 14.43
CA LYS A 131 -2.33 -21.71 13.41
C LYS A 131 -2.14 -22.57 12.16
N ASP A 132 -3.25 -22.86 11.49
CA ASP A 132 -3.21 -23.50 10.16
C ASP A 132 -2.52 -22.57 9.16
N ASP A 133 -1.70 -23.15 8.29
CA ASP A 133 -1.06 -22.43 7.20
C ASP A 133 -2.14 -21.84 6.27
N GLU A 134 -1.93 -20.58 5.85
CA GLU A 134 -2.83 -19.94 4.89
C GLU A 134 -2.79 -20.76 3.58
N PRO A 135 -3.95 -21.16 3.02
CA PRO A 135 -3.95 -21.90 1.77
C PRO A 135 -3.28 -21.03 0.70
N GLU A 136 -2.32 -21.61 -0.03
CA GLU A 136 -1.72 -20.93 -1.18
C GLU A 136 -2.84 -20.57 -2.15
N LEU A 137 -3.14 -19.27 -2.22
CA LEU A 137 -4.05 -18.73 -3.21
C LEU A 137 -3.36 -18.88 -4.56
N GLU A 138 -3.79 -19.86 -5.35
CA GLU A 138 -3.31 -20.10 -6.70
C GLU A 138 -3.83 -19.00 -7.65
N PHE A 139 -3.34 -17.76 -7.48
CA PHE A 139 -3.73 -16.60 -8.27
C PHE A 139 -3.53 -16.82 -9.78
N ASP A 140 -2.59 -17.69 -10.16
CA ASP A 140 -2.35 -18.11 -11.54
C ASP A 140 -3.55 -18.81 -12.19
N LYS A 141 -4.49 -19.35 -11.40
CA LYS A 141 -5.72 -19.99 -11.89
C LYS A 141 -6.87 -19.01 -12.08
N ILE A 142 -6.75 -17.77 -11.61
CA ILE A 142 -7.78 -16.74 -11.76
C ILE A 142 -7.66 -16.15 -13.17
N VAL A 143 -8.40 -16.72 -14.12
CA VAL A 143 -8.52 -16.16 -15.48
C VAL A 143 -9.46 -14.94 -15.41
N PRO A 144 -9.02 -13.73 -15.80
CA PRO A 144 -9.91 -12.58 -15.90
C PRO A 144 -11.07 -12.89 -16.85
N GLN A 145 -12.30 -12.71 -16.39
CA GLN A 145 -13.46 -12.87 -17.26
C GLN A 145 -13.46 -11.76 -18.30
N GLN A 146 -13.41 -12.12 -19.57
CA GLN A 146 -13.55 -11.18 -20.68
C GLN A 146 -15.04 -10.93 -20.88
N PHE A 147 -15.53 -9.77 -20.45
CA PHE A 147 -16.90 -9.35 -20.73
C PHE A 147 -16.96 -8.77 -22.14
N GLU A 148 -17.63 -9.48 -23.06
CA GLU A 148 -18.00 -8.94 -24.36
C GLU A 148 -19.41 -8.36 -24.29
N MET A 149 -19.56 -7.08 -24.61
CA MET A 149 -20.89 -6.50 -24.80
C MET A 149 -21.50 -7.12 -26.05
N THR A 150 -22.59 -7.86 -25.89
CA THR A 150 -23.28 -8.52 -27.01
C THR A 150 -24.76 -8.16 -27.01
N ASP A 151 -25.27 -7.82 -28.19
CA ASP A 151 -26.70 -7.58 -28.42
C ASP A 151 -27.47 -8.88 -28.69
N ASP A 152 -26.80 -10.04 -28.61
CA ASP A 152 -27.42 -11.34 -28.84
C ASP A 152 -28.00 -11.91 -27.52
N PRO A 153 -29.33 -11.93 -27.35
CA PRO A 153 -29.97 -12.45 -26.14
C PRO A 153 -29.80 -13.97 -25.97
N THR A 154 -29.32 -14.68 -27.00
CA THR A 154 -28.99 -16.11 -26.90
C THR A 154 -27.78 -16.37 -25.99
N VAL A 155 -26.90 -15.39 -25.79
CA VAL A 155 -25.73 -15.50 -24.88
C VAL A 155 -26.16 -15.67 -23.41
N ILE A 156 -27.35 -15.20 -23.05
CA ILE A 156 -27.96 -15.38 -21.73
C ILE A 156 -29.08 -16.43 -21.72
N GLY A 157 -29.18 -17.26 -22.77
CA GLY A 157 -30.14 -18.36 -22.86
C GLY A 157 -31.56 -17.99 -23.30
N ILE A 158 -31.78 -16.77 -23.83
CA ILE A 158 -33.10 -16.35 -24.33
C ILE A 158 -33.24 -16.69 -25.82
N GLN A 159 -34.34 -17.33 -26.19
CA GLN A 159 -34.63 -17.71 -27.57
C GLN A 159 -34.92 -16.48 -28.46
N LYS A 160 -34.21 -16.39 -29.60
CA LYS A 160 -34.40 -15.31 -30.59
C LYS A 160 -35.84 -15.32 -31.11
N VAL A 161 -36.51 -14.17 -31.02
CA VAL A 161 -37.76 -13.92 -31.75
C VAL A 161 -37.42 -13.70 -33.23
N PRO A 162 -37.95 -14.51 -34.18
CA PRO A 162 -37.70 -14.32 -35.60
C PRO A 162 -38.18 -12.93 -36.08
N GLY A 163 -37.33 -12.20 -36.82
CA GLY A 163 -37.71 -10.91 -37.43
C GLY A 163 -37.86 -9.74 -36.44
N LEU A 164 -37.24 -9.80 -35.26
CA LEU A 164 -37.33 -8.75 -34.24
C LEU A 164 -36.89 -7.37 -34.75
N ARG A 165 -35.79 -7.31 -35.51
CA ARG A 165 -35.28 -6.05 -36.10
C ARG A 165 -36.24 -5.42 -37.10
N ASP A 166 -36.96 -6.23 -37.89
CA ASP A 166 -37.95 -5.73 -38.84
C ASP A 166 -39.20 -5.22 -38.12
N ARG A 167 -39.57 -5.85 -36.99
CA ARG A 167 -40.64 -5.37 -36.12
C ARG A 167 -40.28 -4.06 -35.44
N ILE A 168 -39.06 -3.93 -34.91
CA ILE A 168 -38.55 -2.68 -34.31
C ILE A 168 -38.59 -1.55 -35.36
N ARG A 169 -38.02 -1.77 -36.55
CA ARG A 169 -38.02 -0.78 -37.64
C ARG A 169 -39.44 -0.37 -38.07
N LYS A 170 -40.38 -1.33 -38.10
CA LYS A 170 -41.80 -1.04 -38.39
C LYS A 170 -42.47 -0.22 -37.28
N LEU A 171 -42.10 -0.44 -36.02
CA LEU A 171 -42.63 0.31 -34.88
C LEU A 171 -42.01 1.71 -34.81
N GLU A 172 -40.70 1.84 -34.98
CA GLU A 172 -40.00 3.14 -35.09
C GLU A 172 -40.57 3.96 -36.24
N LYS A 173 -40.86 3.36 -37.40
CA LYS A 173 -41.49 4.09 -38.51
C LYS A 173 -42.93 4.51 -38.22
N LYS A 174 -43.66 3.77 -37.38
CA LYS A 174 -45.06 4.09 -37.01
C LYS A 174 -45.17 5.13 -35.89
N TYR A 175 -44.21 5.14 -34.97
CA TYR A 175 -44.29 5.94 -33.73
C TYR A 175 -43.15 6.96 -33.58
N GLY A 176 -42.09 6.87 -34.41
CA GLY A 176 -40.94 7.77 -34.38
C GLY A 176 -41.15 9.10 -35.10
N ASP A 177 -42.27 9.26 -35.82
CA ASP A 177 -42.64 10.51 -36.51
C ASP A 177 -43.67 11.33 -35.70
N THR A 178 -43.80 11.02 -34.40
CA THR A 178 -44.51 11.92 -33.47
C THR A 178 -43.58 13.12 -33.25
N LYS A 179 -43.65 14.08 -34.18
CA LYS A 179 -43.11 15.42 -33.98
C LYS A 179 -43.63 15.90 -32.63
N ILE A 180 -42.72 16.05 -31.66
CA ILE A 180 -43.00 16.82 -30.47
C ILE A 180 -43.15 18.24 -31.01
N GLU A 181 -44.39 18.70 -31.18
CA GLU A 181 -44.65 20.12 -31.37
C GLU A 181 -44.36 20.77 -30.03
N ASP A 182 -43.28 21.54 -29.97
CA ASP A 182 -43.03 22.44 -28.86
C ASP A 182 -44.19 23.43 -28.84
N ALA A 183 -45.06 23.31 -27.82
CA ALA A 183 -46.17 24.24 -27.66
C ALA A 183 -45.61 25.60 -27.22
N ASP A 184 -45.81 26.63 -28.04
CA ASP A 184 -45.49 28.00 -27.67
C ASP A 184 -46.42 28.46 -26.53
N TYR A 185 -45.82 29.13 -25.54
CA TYR A 185 -46.50 29.62 -24.34
C TYR A 185 -47.56 30.67 -24.70
N GLU A 186 -48.83 30.41 -24.37
CA GLU A 186 -49.90 31.42 -24.37
C GLU A 186 -50.09 31.98 -22.96
N GLU A 187 -49.82 33.28 -22.79
CA GLU A 187 -50.09 34.02 -21.56
C GLU A 187 -51.60 34.31 -21.47
N ILE A 188 -52.29 33.61 -20.57
CA ILE A 188 -53.71 33.86 -20.29
C ILE A 188 -53.82 35.25 -19.66
N LYS A 189 -54.39 36.21 -20.40
CA LYS A 189 -54.81 37.49 -19.84
C LYS A 189 -56.07 37.25 -19.01
N GLU A 190 -55.94 37.31 -17.69
CA GLU A 190 -57.10 37.46 -16.80
C GLU A 190 -57.79 38.79 -17.13
N GLU A 191 -58.90 38.74 -17.88
CA GLU A 191 -59.84 39.86 -17.94
C GLU A 191 -60.54 39.97 -16.58
N HIS A 192 -59.94 40.80 -15.73
CA HIS A 192 -60.53 41.28 -14.50
C HIS A 192 -61.70 42.22 -14.85
N ASP A 193 -62.88 41.66 -15.11
CA ASP A 193 -64.14 42.41 -15.21
C ASP A 193 -64.50 43.02 -13.85
N GLY A 194 -63.97 44.23 -13.61
CA GLY A 194 -64.27 45.06 -12.46
C GLY A 194 -65.09 46.29 -12.85
N ASN A 195 -66.42 46.15 -12.89
CA ASN A 195 -67.45 47.12 -12.46
C ASN A 195 -68.82 46.60 -12.93
N GLY A 196 -69.86 46.42 -12.11
CA GLY A 196 -70.20 47.08 -10.85
C GLY A 196 -71.55 47.80 -11.02
N THR A 197 -72.51 47.48 -10.13
CA THR A 197 -73.76 48.19 -9.77
C THR A 197 -75.12 47.62 -10.22
N GLY A 198 -75.97 47.31 -9.22
CA GLY A 198 -77.29 47.93 -9.10
C GLY A 198 -78.55 47.08 -9.29
N SER A 199 -78.99 46.37 -8.24
CA SER A 199 -80.36 46.43 -7.64
C SER A 199 -80.45 45.53 -6.41
#